data_AF-A0A0W0ZDJ9-F1
#
_entry.id   AF-A0A0W0ZDJ9-F1
#
_cell.length_a   1.000
_cell.length_b   1.000
_cell.length_c   1.000
_cell.angle_alpha   90.00
_cell.angle_beta   90.00
_cell.angle_gamma   90.00
#
_symmetry.space_group_name_H-M   'P 1'
#
loop_
_entity.id
_entity.type
_entity.pdbx_description
1 polymer ?
#
loop_
_entity_poly.entity_id
_entity_poly.type
_entity_poly.pdbx_seq_one_letter_code
_entity_poly.pdbx_strand_id
1 'polypeptide(L)'
;MLQGDASEVRRELARLGLSISPHKISRDLLTTYLQVFPVEDRVRCVDKLGWHEHLFVTASQTLGHSSEKIVFQNSHAVESAMSVSGTVEDWRESIGRLASGNSRLIFAISAAFAPALAKIAGEDSGGFHFRGASSSGKSTALKVAASVWGNPQVYCRLWRSTTNGLEGLAALYNDGLLILDELSQIDPKEAGEAAYLLANGQGKTRASRHGTVKLSSRWSLFFLSAGEESLMSLMSRAGQKPNAGQEIRLADIEADAGFHMGIFEKIHNQLSPATMALSLKEYSSKYYGAVGMAWLQKVVANQQSIATHITDGIQEFVSSVILPDSTGQIIRVARRFALVAVAGEVASQYGLTGWKEGESTYAAYKCYRAWLEHFGMEGNREDRAILAQVRAFFESHGASRFDNVRTPNNERIQNRAGFYSTDDAGFRIYMVLTEVFKKELCQGFEPRTVARVLMNEGWLKPATDGMPTHKPRVKGVGTPRVYVFTDKIWGGE
;
A
#
# COMPACT_ATOMS: atom_id res chain seq x y z
N MET A 1 -12.17 -17.19 -34.72
CA MET A 1 -10.93 -17.63 -35.39
C MET A 1 -11.16 -18.73 -36.42
N LEU A 2 -11.91 -19.79 -36.11
CA LEU A 2 -12.10 -20.94 -37.03
C LEU A 2 -13.20 -20.76 -38.10
N GLN A 3 -14.11 -19.79 -37.97
CA GLN A 3 -15.22 -19.55 -38.91
C GLN A 3 -14.83 -18.69 -40.13
N GLY A 4 -13.54 -18.32 -40.27
CA GLY A 4 -12.98 -17.59 -41.42
C GLY A 4 -11.88 -18.40 -42.11
N ASP A 5 -10.88 -17.74 -42.73
CA ASP A 5 -9.76 -18.42 -43.42
C ASP A 5 -8.88 -19.30 -42.50
N ALA A 6 -9.04 -19.24 -41.17
CA ALA A 6 -8.28 -20.05 -40.20
C ALA A 6 -6.74 -19.93 -40.33
N SER A 7 -6.25 -18.90 -41.02
CA SER A 7 -4.82 -18.64 -41.24
C SER A 7 -4.07 -18.36 -39.94
N GLU A 8 -4.69 -17.64 -39.00
CA GLU A 8 -4.11 -17.43 -37.66
C GLU A 8 -3.94 -18.74 -36.87
N VAL A 9 -4.93 -19.64 -36.95
CA VAL A 9 -4.87 -20.94 -36.26
C VAL A 9 -3.76 -21.80 -36.84
N ARG A 10 -3.65 -21.86 -38.18
CA ARG A 10 -2.57 -22.59 -38.85
C ARG A 10 -1.19 -22.02 -38.51
N ARG A 11 -1.07 -20.68 -38.45
CA ARG A 11 0.18 -20.02 -38.04
C ARG A 11 0.59 -20.41 -36.63
N GLU A 12 -0.36 -20.42 -35.70
CA GLU A 12 -0.09 -20.75 -34.30
C GLU A 12 0.26 -22.23 -34.12
N LEU A 13 -0.45 -23.14 -34.79
CA LEU A 13 -0.12 -24.57 -34.77
C LEU A 13 1.26 -24.85 -35.38
N ALA A 14 1.60 -24.19 -36.49
CA ALA A 14 2.94 -24.30 -37.09
C ALA A 14 4.04 -23.76 -36.17
N ARG A 15 3.78 -22.66 -35.45
CA ARG A 15 4.70 -22.12 -34.42
C ARG A 15 4.96 -23.14 -33.30
N LEU A 16 3.97 -23.96 -32.97
CA LEU A 16 4.07 -25.04 -31.98
C LEU A 16 4.57 -26.38 -32.56
N GLY A 17 5.00 -26.41 -33.83
CA GLY A 17 5.64 -27.57 -34.45
C GLY A 17 4.76 -28.43 -35.35
N LEU A 18 3.49 -28.06 -35.57
CA LEU A 18 2.64 -28.77 -36.54
C LEU A 18 3.13 -28.53 -37.97
N SER A 19 3.53 -29.60 -38.67
CA SER A 19 3.86 -29.56 -40.09
C SER A 19 2.75 -30.22 -40.90
N ILE A 20 2.18 -29.47 -41.85
CA ILE A 20 1.21 -30.00 -42.83
C ILE A 20 1.59 -29.56 -44.23
N SER A 21 1.14 -30.30 -45.23
CA SER A 21 1.32 -29.93 -46.63
C SER A 21 0.72 -28.54 -46.93
N PRO A 22 1.39 -27.68 -47.72
CA PRO A 22 0.89 -26.35 -48.09
C PRO A 22 -0.28 -26.41 -49.10
N HIS A 23 -0.57 -27.58 -49.66
CA HIS A 23 -1.68 -27.76 -50.60
C HIS A 23 -3.01 -27.33 -49.98
N LYS A 24 -3.86 -26.70 -50.80
CA LYS A 24 -5.16 -26.17 -50.37
C LYS A 24 -6.03 -27.25 -49.71
N ILE A 25 -6.10 -28.44 -50.31
CA ILE A 25 -6.89 -29.57 -49.81
C ILE A 25 -6.47 -29.94 -48.38
N SER A 26 -5.17 -30.04 -48.10
CA SER A 26 -4.66 -30.39 -46.76
C SER A 26 -4.99 -29.32 -45.71
N ARG A 27 -4.94 -28.03 -46.08
CA ARG A 27 -5.33 -26.92 -45.21
C ARG A 27 -6.83 -26.91 -44.90
N ASP A 28 -7.65 -27.21 -45.91
CA ASP A 28 -9.10 -27.26 -45.80
C ASP A 28 -9.52 -28.48 -44.96
N LEU A 29 -8.85 -29.63 -45.10
CA LEU A 29 -9.06 -30.83 -44.26
C LEU A 29 -8.71 -30.60 -42.79
N LEU A 30 -7.58 -29.95 -42.49
CA LEU A 30 -7.22 -29.58 -41.10
C LEU A 30 -8.29 -28.66 -40.49
N THR A 31 -8.76 -27.67 -41.25
CA THR A 31 -9.78 -26.73 -40.78
C THR A 31 -11.10 -27.46 -40.52
N THR A 32 -11.50 -28.34 -41.43
CA THR A 32 -12.70 -29.18 -41.28
C THR A 32 -12.59 -30.06 -40.04
N TYR A 33 -11.47 -30.77 -39.89
CA TYR A 33 -11.20 -31.61 -38.73
C TYR A 33 -11.34 -30.83 -37.42
N LEU A 34 -10.70 -29.67 -37.30
CA LEU A 34 -10.80 -28.83 -36.09
C LEU A 34 -12.22 -28.32 -35.79
N GLN A 35 -13.09 -28.20 -36.80
CA GLN A 35 -14.47 -27.74 -36.63
C GLN A 35 -15.44 -28.88 -36.28
N VAL A 36 -15.20 -30.09 -36.79
CA VAL A 36 -16.09 -31.26 -36.59
C VAL A 36 -15.58 -32.24 -35.54
N PHE A 37 -14.36 -32.04 -35.02
CA PHE A 37 -13.79 -32.91 -34.00
C PHE A 37 -14.74 -32.97 -32.79
N PRO A 38 -15.13 -34.18 -32.34
CA PRO A 38 -16.07 -34.33 -31.24
C PRO A 38 -15.48 -33.71 -29.97
N VAL A 39 -16.21 -32.76 -29.40
CA VAL A 39 -15.86 -32.16 -28.12
C VAL A 39 -16.46 -33.03 -27.03
N GLU A 40 -15.65 -33.91 -26.46
CA GLU A 40 -16.06 -34.82 -25.37
C GLU A 40 -16.22 -34.08 -24.03
N ASP A 41 -15.37 -33.07 -23.81
CA ASP A 41 -15.33 -32.27 -22.59
C ASP A 41 -15.27 -30.78 -22.93
N ARG A 42 -15.99 -29.96 -22.14
CA ARG A 42 -15.87 -28.50 -22.18
C ARG A 42 -15.26 -28.01 -20.88
N VAL A 43 -14.29 -27.09 -21.02
CA VAL A 43 -13.65 -26.42 -19.89
C VAL A 43 -13.95 -24.92 -19.95
N ARG A 44 -14.18 -24.31 -18.79
CA ARG A 44 -14.27 -22.86 -18.67
C ARG A 44 -12.87 -22.28 -18.52
N CYS A 45 -12.50 -21.43 -19.45
CA CYS A 45 -11.24 -20.71 -19.37
C CYS A 45 -11.44 -19.40 -18.62
N VAL A 46 -10.66 -19.20 -17.56
CA VAL A 46 -10.58 -17.92 -16.85
C VAL A 46 -9.26 -17.22 -17.16
N ASP A 47 -9.29 -15.89 -17.25
CA ASP A 47 -8.15 -15.06 -17.63
C ASP A 47 -7.39 -14.48 -16.42
N LYS A 48 -7.81 -14.84 -15.19
CA LYS A 48 -7.21 -14.40 -13.92
C LYS A 48 -7.05 -15.56 -12.94
N LEU A 49 -6.06 -15.46 -12.08
CA LEU A 49 -5.88 -16.32 -10.91
C LEU A 49 -6.74 -15.83 -9.73
N GLY A 50 -6.80 -16.60 -8.64
CA GLY A 50 -7.52 -16.23 -7.42
C GLY A 50 -8.95 -16.77 -7.36
N TRP A 51 -9.81 -16.07 -6.63
CA TRP A 51 -11.19 -16.52 -6.39
C TRP A 51 -12.06 -16.42 -7.64
N HIS A 52 -12.57 -17.56 -8.09
CA HIS A 52 -13.65 -17.67 -9.05
C HIS A 52 -14.87 -18.29 -8.35
N GLU A 53 -15.83 -17.45 -7.97
CA GLU A 53 -16.95 -17.86 -7.10
C GLU A 53 -16.43 -18.47 -5.79
N HIS A 54 -16.72 -19.75 -5.53
CA HIS A 54 -16.26 -20.54 -4.37
C HIS A 54 -15.00 -21.39 -4.67
N LEU A 55 -14.43 -21.26 -5.86
CA LEU A 55 -13.22 -21.96 -6.29
C LEU A 55 -12.02 -21.04 -6.24
N PHE A 56 -10.84 -21.61 -6.00
CA PHE A 56 -9.59 -20.86 -6.09
C PHE A 56 -8.76 -21.38 -7.26
N VAL A 57 -8.53 -20.54 -8.27
CA VAL A 57 -7.81 -20.88 -9.49
C VAL A 57 -6.34 -20.48 -9.35
N THR A 58 -5.43 -21.46 -9.44
CA THR A 58 -4.00 -21.23 -9.56
C THR A 58 -3.54 -21.49 -11.00
N ALA A 59 -2.28 -21.21 -11.29
CA ALA A 59 -1.73 -21.45 -12.64
C ALA A 59 -1.62 -22.95 -12.99
N SER A 60 -1.56 -23.83 -11.99
CA SER A 60 -1.40 -25.27 -12.18
C SER A 60 -2.68 -26.07 -11.92
N GLN A 61 -3.59 -25.56 -11.08
CA GLN A 61 -4.79 -26.30 -10.70
C GLN A 61 -5.92 -25.38 -10.20
N THR A 62 -7.13 -25.93 -10.15
CA THR A 62 -8.28 -25.30 -9.52
C THR A 62 -8.63 -26.05 -8.23
N LEU A 63 -8.77 -25.31 -7.12
CA LEU A 63 -9.12 -25.84 -5.81
C LEU A 63 -10.61 -25.61 -5.54
N GLY A 64 -11.27 -26.65 -5.00
CA GLY A 64 -12.71 -26.65 -4.69
C GLY A 64 -13.51 -27.59 -5.60
N HIS A 65 -14.81 -27.71 -5.34
CA HIS A 65 -15.69 -28.61 -6.09
C HIS A 65 -16.60 -27.83 -7.04
N SER A 66 -16.63 -28.25 -8.30
CA SER A 66 -17.48 -27.70 -9.35
C SER A 66 -17.95 -28.80 -10.28
N SER A 67 -19.17 -28.67 -10.82
CA SER A 67 -19.66 -29.53 -11.90
C SER A 67 -18.97 -29.24 -13.24
N GLU A 68 -18.37 -28.05 -13.39
CA GLU A 68 -17.65 -27.63 -14.59
C GLU A 68 -16.15 -27.56 -14.33
N LYS A 69 -15.34 -28.09 -15.26
CA LYS A 69 -13.88 -27.98 -15.22
C LYS A 69 -13.47 -26.55 -15.53
N ILE A 70 -12.80 -25.89 -14.60
CA ILE A 70 -12.28 -24.53 -14.77
C ILE A 70 -10.76 -24.57 -14.86
N VAL A 71 -10.21 -23.90 -15.87
CA VAL A 71 -8.77 -23.82 -16.11
C VAL A 71 -8.35 -22.37 -16.34
N PHE A 72 -7.18 -22.01 -15.83
CA PHE A 72 -6.57 -20.74 -16.16
C PHE A 72 -6.00 -20.79 -17.57
N GLN A 73 -6.40 -19.84 -18.42
CA GLN A 73 -5.82 -19.66 -19.75
C GLN A 73 -5.65 -18.17 -20.03
N ASN A 74 -4.40 -17.72 -20.05
CA ASN A 74 -4.04 -16.37 -20.45
C ASN A 74 -3.28 -16.42 -21.78
N SER A 75 -3.65 -15.53 -22.71
CA SER A 75 -3.02 -15.38 -24.02
C SER A 75 -1.55 -14.90 -23.96
N HIS A 76 -1.10 -14.43 -22.78
CA HIS A 76 0.30 -14.11 -22.52
C HIS A 76 0.87 -15.15 -21.56
N ALA A 77 1.74 -16.03 -22.07
CA ALA A 77 2.46 -17.03 -21.29
C ALA A 77 3.42 -16.33 -20.32
N VAL A 78 2.93 -15.94 -19.15
CA VAL A 78 3.78 -15.59 -18.01
C VAL A 78 3.77 -16.79 -17.08
N GLU A 79 4.94 -17.41 -16.91
CA GLU A 79 5.12 -18.50 -15.95
C GLU A 79 4.76 -18.01 -14.54
N SER A 80 3.92 -18.77 -13.85
CA SER A 80 3.61 -18.49 -12.46
C SER A 80 4.85 -18.67 -11.61
N ALA A 81 5.07 -17.75 -10.67
CA ALA A 81 6.15 -17.88 -9.70
C ALA A 81 5.84 -18.93 -8.61
N MET A 82 4.62 -19.47 -8.57
CA MET A 82 4.25 -20.52 -7.64
C MET A 82 4.97 -21.81 -7.98
N SER A 83 5.64 -22.38 -6.98
CA SER A 83 6.44 -23.60 -7.10
C SER A 83 6.56 -24.23 -5.72
N VAL A 84 6.75 -25.55 -5.63
CA VAL A 84 6.83 -26.26 -4.36
C VAL A 84 8.15 -27.01 -4.26
N SER A 85 8.83 -26.86 -3.13
CA SER A 85 10.02 -27.63 -2.74
C SER A 85 9.98 -27.89 -1.24
N GLY A 86 10.13 -29.15 -0.83
CA GLY A 86 9.98 -29.59 0.56
C GLY A 86 8.54 -29.74 1.02
N THR A 87 8.37 -29.90 2.34
CA THR A 87 7.08 -30.14 2.99
C THR A 87 6.65 -28.98 3.89
N VAL A 88 5.41 -29.02 4.40
CA VAL A 88 4.92 -28.07 5.40
C VAL A 88 5.76 -28.19 6.68
N GLU A 89 6.11 -29.41 7.08
CA GLU A 89 6.93 -29.71 8.24
C GLU A 89 8.34 -29.14 8.08
N ASP A 90 8.99 -29.34 6.93
CA ASP A 90 10.32 -28.77 6.65
C ASP A 90 10.31 -27.24 6.78
N TRP A 91 9.30 -26.59 6.20
CA TRP A 91 9.14 -25.14 6.25
C TRP A 91 8.88 -24.66 7.69
N ARG A 92 8.01 -25.36 8.43
CA ARG A 92 7.63 -25.03 9.81
C ARG A 92 8.81 -25.14 10.77
N GLU A 93 9.56 -26.24 10.72
CA GLU A 93 10.69 -26.49 11.62
C GLU A 93 11.94 -25.63 11.30
N SER A 94 11.98 -25.01 10.11
CA SER A 94 13.05 -24.12 9.68
C SER A 94 12.66 -22.64 9.75
N ILE A 95 11.78 -22.18 8.85
CA ILE A 95 11.41 -20.77 8.67
C ILE A 95 10.38 -20.37 9.72
N GLY A 96 9.32 -21.16 9.91
CA GLY A 96 8.28 -20.88 10.90
C GLY A 96 8.84 -20.74 12.31
N ARG A 97 9.68 -21.70 12.72
CA ARG A 97 10.38 -21.73 14.00
C ARG A 97 11.31 -20.54 14.22
N LEU A 98 12.05 -20.10 13.19
CA LEU A 98 12.93 -18.93 13.27
C LEU A 98 12.18 -17.60 13.15
N ALA A 99 10.96 -17.58 12.61
CA ALA A 99 10.12 -16.40 12.62
C ALA A 99 9.50 -16.14 14.00
N SER A 100 9.28 -17.19 14.80
CA SER A 100 8.63 -17.09 16.11
C SER A 100 9.34 -16.07 17.03
N GLY A 101 8.56 -15.16 17.60
CA GLY A 101 9.02 -14.07 18.45
C GLY A 101 9.66 -12.89 17.72
N ASN A 102 9.68 -12.88 16.38
CA ASN A 102 10.15 -11.76 15.57
C ASN A 102 8.98 -11.11 14.81
N SER A 103 8.53 -9.93 15.25
CA SER A 103 7.29 -9.33 14.75
C SER A 103 7.35 -9.01 13.26
N ARG A 104 8.49 -8.54 12.74
CA ARG A 104 8.62 -8.18 11.31
C ARG A 104 8.57 -9.42 10.41
N LEU A 105 9.15 -10.55 10.86
CA LEU A 105 9.09 -11.82 10.14
C LEU A 105 7.69 -12.43 10.17
N ILE A 106 7.09 -12.50 11.36
CA ILE A 106 5.72 -13.01 11.54
C ILE A 106 4.73 -12.19 10.72
N PHE A 107 4.85 -10.85 10.74
CA PHE A 107 4.00 -9.96 9.97
C PHE A 107 4.17 -10.18 8.46
N ALA A 108 5.42 -10.27 7.96
CA ALA A 108 5.70 -10.50 6.55
C ALA A 108 5.10 -11.83 6.05
N ILE A 109 5.26 -12.91 6.82
CA ILE A 109 4.69 -14.23 6.51
C ILE A 109 3.16 -14.18 6.60
N SER A 110 2.59 -13.55 7.64
CA SER A 110 1.14 -13.44 7.82
C SER A 110 0.50 -12.62 6.68
N ALA A 111 1.20 -11.60 6.19
CA ALA A 111 0.78 -10.82 5.03
C ALA A 111 0.74 -11.63 3.74
N ALA A 112 1.47 -12.75 3.66
CA ALA A 112 1.39 -13.69 2.54
C ALA A 112 0.08 -14.49 2.56
N PHE A 113 -0.52 -14.74 3.72
CA PHE A 113 -1.79 -15.47 3.85
C PHE A 113 -3.02 -14.58 3.68
N ALA A 114 -2.93 -13.32 4.11
CA ALA A 114 -4.05 -12.38 4.18
C ALA A 114 -4.87 -12.18 2.89
N PRO A 115 -4.27 -12.07 1.68
CA PRO A 115 -5.03 -11.77 0.45
C PRO A 115 -6.11 -12.78 0.12
N ALA A 116 -5.88 -14.06 0.42
CA ALA A 116 -6.86 -15.12 0.19
C ALA A 116 -8.13 -14.93 1.05
N LEU A 117 -8.03 -14.19 2.15
CA LEU A 117 -9.15 -13.87 3.05
C LEU A 117 -9.79 -12.51 2.77
N ALA A 118 -9.13 -11.63 2.01
CA ALA A 118 -9.58 -10.24 1.82
C ALA A 118 -11.01 -10.16 1.28
N LYS A 119 -11.34 -10.96 0.26
CA LYS A 119 -12.70 -11.03 -0.30
C LYS A 119 -13.75 -11.53 0.70
N ILE A 120 -13.37 -12.47 1.58
CA ILE A 120 -14.25 -13.02 2.63
C ILE A 120 -14.51 -11.94 3.69
N ALA A 121 -13.47 -11.17 4.03
CA ALA A 121 -13.52 -10.09 5.02
C ALA A 121 -14.14 -8.78 4.50
N GLY A 122 -14.36 -8.67 3.18
CA GLY A 122 -14.78 -7.42 2.54
C GLY A 122 -13.70 -6.33 2.55
N GLU A 123 -12.42 -6.73 2.57
CA GLU A 123 -11.28 -5.81 2.58
C GLU A 123 -10.81 -5.47 1.16
N ASP A 124 -10.40 -4.22 0.97
CA ASP A 124 -9.81 -3.73 -0.28
C ASP A 124 -8.33 -4.14 -0.41
N SER A 125 -7.80 -4.00 -1.62
CA SER A 125 -6.36 -4.14 -1.88
C SER A 125 -5.53 -3.10 -1.11
N GLY A 126 -4.25 -3.39 -0.96
CA GLY A 126 -3.31 -2.45 -0.35
C GLY A 126 -1.95 -3.03 -0.10
N GLY A 127 -1.06 -2.23 0.46
CA GLY A 127 0.31 -2.66 0.66
C GLY A 127 0.90 -2.28 1.99
N PHE A 128 2.03 -2.92 2.26
CA PHE A 128 2.92 -2.66 3.37
C PHE A 128 4.34 -2.46 2.82
N HIS A 129 5.08 -1.54 3.41
CA HIS A 129 6.45 -1.25 3.00
C HIS A 129 7.38 -1.29 4.20
N PHE A 130 8.37 -2.18 4.19
CA PHE A 130 9.45 -2.14 5.16
C PHE A 130 10.45 -1.06 4.76
N ARG A 131 10.52 0.01 5.56
CA ARG A 131 11.46 1.12 5.40
C ARG A 131 12.60 1.00 6.40
N GLY A 132 13.83 1.27 5.98
CA GLY A 132 14.94 1.40 6.93
C GLY A 132 16.31 1.30 6.26
N ALA A 133 17.38 1.53 7.02
CA ALA A 133 18.74 1.52 6.49
C ALA A 133 19.12 0.24 5.74
N SER A 134 20.12 0.33 4.85
CA SER A 134 20.70 -0.83 4.19
C SER A 134 21.10 -1.91 5.21
N SER A 135 21.04 -3.18 4.81
CA SER A 135 21.39 -4.31 5.67
C SER A 135 20.55 -4.50 6.96
N SER A 136 19.39 -3.85 7.09
CA SER A 136 18.47 -4.07 8.22
C SER A 136 17.66 -5.38 8.13
N GLY A 137 17.81 -6.17 7.07
CA GLY A 137 17.14 -7.46 6.88
C GLY A 137 15.80 -7.40 6.12
N LYS A 138 15.42 -6.25 5.55
CA LYS A 138 14.17 -6.09 4.76
C LYS A 138 13.98 -7.15 3.67
N SER A 139 15.00 -7.37 2.82
CA SER A 139 14.92 -8.38 1.78
C SER A 139 14.83 -9.81 2.34
N THR A 140 15.28 -10.06 3.57
CA THR A 140 15.05 -11.34 4.26
C THR A 140 13.59 -11.49 4.64
N ALA A 141 12.94 -10.43 5.18
CA ALA A 141 11.50 -10.44 5.45
C ALA A 141 10.68 -10.70 4.18
N LEU A 142 11.06 -10.09 3.04
CA LEU A 142 10.42 -10.37 1.75
C LEU A 142 10.60 -11.82 1.30
N LYS A 143 11.81 -12.38 1.46
CA LYS A 143 12.10 -13.76 1.04
C LYS A 143 11.35 -14.80 1.88
N VAL A 144 11.21 -14.60 3.18
CA VAL A 144 10.42 -15.51 4.01
C VAL A 144 8.93 -15.43 3.66
N ALA A 145 8.40 -14.25 3.36
CA ALA A 145 7.02 -14.10 2.87
C ALA A 145 6.83 -14.80 1.52
N ALA A 146 7.77 -14.62 0.59
CA ALA A 146 7.76 -15.28 -0.72
C ALA A 146 7.77 -16.81 -0.62
N SER A 147 8.52 -17.35 0.34
CA SER A 147 8.65 -18.80 0.54
C SER A 147 7.33 -19.50 0.88
N VAL A 148 6.30 -18.76 1.34
CA VAL A 148 4.96 -19.32 1.50
C VAL A 148 4.42 -19.84 0.17
N TRP A 149 4.70 -19.16 -0.93
CA TRP A 149 4.08 -19.39 -2.24
C TRP A 149 4.99 -19.99 -3.31
N GLY A 150 6.30 -19.72 -3.26
CA GLY A 150 7.24 -20.20 -4.26
C GLY A 150 8.68 -19.82 -4.00
N ASN A 151 9.58 -20.20 -4.92
CA ASN A 151 10.99 -19.87 -4.82
C ASN A 151 11.18 -18.34 -4.71
N PRO A 152 11.77 -17.82 -3.61
CA PRO A 152 11.93 -16.38 -3.40
C PRO A 152 12.72 -15.67 -4.50
N GLN A 153 13.61 -16.37 -5.23
CA GLN A 153 14.37 -15.78 -6.34
C GLN A 153 13.50 -15.48 -7.57
N VAL A 154 12.41 -16.21 -7.75
CA VAL A 154 11.47 -16.06 -8.88
C VAL A 154 10.24 -15.25 -8.46
N TYR A 155 9.80 -15.42 -7.23
CA TYR A 155 8.59 -14.80 -6.69
C TYR A 155 8.78 -13.33 -6.36
N CYS A 156 9.89 -12.94 -5.71
CA CYS A 156 10.19 -11.54 -5.46
C CYS A 156 10.50 -10.82 -6.79
N ARG A 157 9.80 -9.71 -7.05
CA ARG A 157 10.05 -8.84 -8.20
C ARG A 157 10.68 -7.54 -7.74
N LEU A 158 11.30 -6.82 -8.67
CA LEU A 158 11.82 -5.48 -8.41
C LEU A 158 10.76 -4.43 -8.77
N TRP A 159 10.81 -3.28 -8.11
CA TRP A 159 10.02 -2.10 -8.50
C TRP A 159 10.38 -1.53 -9.87
N ARG A 160 11.47 -2.01 -10.50
CA ARG A 160 11.92 -1.65 -11.85
C ARG A 160 10.95 -2.17 -12.93
N SER A 161 9.78 -1.57 -13.02
CA SER A 161 8.73 -1.88 -13.98
C SER A 161 7.96 -0.61 -14.35
N THR A 162 7.29 -0.63 -15.50
CA THR A 162 6.36 0.45 -15.86
C THR A 162 5.02 0.22 -15.19
N THR A 163 4.20 1.27 -15.05
CA THR A 163 2.82 1.16 -14.55
C THR A 163 1.99 0.10 -15.31
N ASN A 164 2.17 -0.04 -16.63
CA ASN A 164 1.52 -1.09 -17.42
C ASN A 164 2.04 -2.50 -17.10
N GLY A 165 3.34 -2.64 -16.84
CA GLY A 165 3.94 -3.90 -16.42
C GLY A 165 3.40 -4.34 -15.05
N LEU A 166 3.25 -3.38 -14.12
CA LEU A 166 2.63 -3.63 -12.81
C LEU A 166 1.15 -4.02 -12.91
N GLU A 167 0.38 -3.44 -13.85
CA GLU A 167 -1.00 -3.87 -14.12
C GLU A 167 -1.06 -5.35 -14.56
N GLY A 168 -0.15 -5.77 -15.45
CA GLY A 168 -0.05 -7.17 -15.87
C GLY A 168 0.36 -8.10 -14.74
N LEU A 169 1.31 -7.68 -13.90
CA LEU A 169 1.70 -8.44 -12.71
C LEU A 169 0.54 -8.54 -11.71
N ALA A 170 -0.16 -7.44 -11.42
CA ALA A 170 -1.26 -7.44 -10.47
C ALA A 170 -2.37 -8.45 -10.83
N ALA A 171 -2.66 -8.64 -12.12
CA ALA A 171 -3.60 -9.66 -12.58
C ALA A 171 -3.14 -11.10 -12.30
N LEU A 172 -1.82 -11.35 -12.23
CA LEU A 172 -1.23 -12.65 -11.90
C LEU A 172 -1.17 -12.93 -10.40
N TYR A 173 -1.25 -11.90 -9.56
CA TYR A 173 -1.27 -12.04 -8.09
C TYR A 173 -2.66 -11.71 -7.52
N ASN A 174 -3.72 -11.87 -8.33
CA ASN A 174 -5.08 -11.69 -7.87
C ASN A 174 -5.44 -12.70 -6.76
N ASP A 175 -6.05 -12.19 -5.70
CA ASP A 175 -6.29 -12.80 -4.39
C ASP A 175 -5.02 -13.38 -3.73
N GLY A 176 -3.84 -12.84 -4.08
CA GLY A 176 -2.52 -13.27 -3.62
C GLY A 176 -1.63 -12.12 -3.15
N LEU A 177 -0.39 -12.45 -2.80
CA LEU A 177 0.63 -11.50 -2.35
C LEU A 177 1.58 -11.15 -3.50
N LEU A 178 1.66 -9.89 -3.90
CA LEU A 178 2.70 -9.39 -4.80
C LEU A 178 3.89 -8.86 -3.98
N ILE A 179 5.12 -9.30 -4.25
CA ILE A 179 6.31 -8.82 -3.55
C ILE A 179 7.18 -7.97 -4.48
N LEU A 180 7.48 -6.74 -4.05
CA LEU A 180 8.26 -5.75 -4.81
C LEU A 180 9.43 -5.21 -3.96
N ASP A 181 10.65 -5.65 -4.26
CA ASP A 181 11.88 -5.19 -3.59
C ASP A 181 12.48 -3.96 -4.29
N GLU A 182 13.29 -3.21 -3.54
CA GLU A 182 14.03 -2.03 -3.98
C GLU A 182 13.16 -0.91 -4.58
N LEU A 183 12.32 -0.29 -3.75
CA LEU A 183 11.44 0.83 -4.15
C LEU A 183 12.18 1.96 -4.89
N SER A 184 13.46 2.20 -4.58
CA SER A 184 14.29 3.20 -5.23
C SER A 184 14.53 2.98 -6.73
N GLN A 185 14.22 1.78 -7.28
CA GLN A 185 14.43 1.44 -8.68
C GLN A 185 13.29 1.84 -9.63
N ILE A 186 12.12 2.26 -9.11
CA ILE A 186 11.07 2.86 -9.94
C ILE A 186 11.39 4.33 -10.22
N ASP A 187 10.91 4.88 -11.33
CA ASP A 187 10.93 6.32 -11.55
C ASP A 187 10.16 7.01 -10.40
N PRO A 188 10.79 7.93 -9.64
CA PRO A 188 10.12 8.67 -8.59
C PRO A 188 8.80 9.33 -9.01
N LYS A 189 8.67 9.71 -10.30
CA LYS A 189 7.44 10.29 -10.86
C LYS A 189 6.30 9.29 -11.01
N GLU A 190 6.62 8.01 -11.24
CA GLU A 190 5.63 6.93 -11.38
C GLU A 190 5.30 6.24 -10.05
N ALA A 191 6.17 6.34 -9.04
CA ALA A 191 6.04 5.62 -7.77
C ALA A 191 4.66 5.78 -7.11
N GLY A 192 4.19 7.02 -6.98
CA GLY A 192 2.90 7.32 -6.35
C GLY A 192 1.70 6.80 -7.14
N GLU A 193 1.77 6.81 -8.47
CA GLU A 193 0.71 6.27 -9.33
C GLU A 193 0.71 4.74 -9.30
N ALA A 194 1.89 4.13 -9.32
CA ALA A 194 2.07 2.68 -9.26
C ALA A 194 1.50 2.09 -7.95
N ALA A 195 1.86 2.67 -6.79
CA ALA A 195 1.32 2.26 -5.50
C ALA A 195 -0.21 2.45 -5.43
N TYR A 196 -0.72 3.55 -5.99
CA TYR A 196 -2.15 3.84 -6.05
C TYR A 196 -2.92 2.84 -6.93
N LEU A 197 -2.37 2.49 -8.09
CA LEU A 197 -2.93 1.49 -9.00
C LEU A 197 -3.02 0.12 -8.33
N LEU A 198 -1.93 -0.34 -7.72
CA LEU A 198 -1.90 -1.64 -7.04
C LEU A 198 -2.94 -1.71 -5.92
N ALA A 199 -3.00 -0.68 -5.07
CA ALA A 199 -3.90 -0.63 -3.92
C ALA A 199 -5.38 -0.42 -4.28
N ASN A 200 -5.71 0.15 -5.43
CA ASN A 200 -7.11 0.32 -5.84
C ASN A 200 -7.72 -0.89 -6.55
N GLY A 201 -6.91 -1.87 -6.94
CA GLY A 201 -7.46 -3.08 -7.56
C GLY A 201 -7.98 -2.89 -8.99
N GLN A 202 -7.61 -1.80 -9.69
CA GLN A 202 -8.17 -1.49 -11.00
C GLN A 202 -7.14 -0.88 -11.96
N GLY A 203 -7.08 -1.45 -13.17
CA GLY A 203 -6.29 -0.96 -14.28
C GLY A 203 -6.90 0.26 -14.97
N LYS A 204 -6.10 0.96 -15.79
CA LYS A 204 -6.57 2.15 -16.51
C LYS A 204 -7.66 1.77 -17.51
N THR A 205 -8.78 2.48 -17.48
CA THR A 205 -9.84 2.36 -18.47
C THR A 205 -9.31 2.78 -19.84
N ARG A 206 -9.46 1.92 -20.86
CA ARG A 206 -9.02 2.19 -22.24
C ARG A 206 -10.22 2.13 -23.18
N ALA A 207 -10.19 2.92 -24.25
CA ALA A 207 -11.12 2.74 -25.35
C ALA A 207 -10.79 1.46 -26.13
N SER A 208 -11.82 0.75 -26.60
CA SER A 208 -11.72 -0.35 -27.55
C SER A 208 -11.40 0.19 -28.94
N ARG A 209 -10.97 -0.70 -29.85
CA ARG A 209 -10.76 -0.34 -31.27
C ARG A 209 -12.02 0.21 -31.95
N HIS A 210 -13.20 -0.02 -31.37
CA HIS A 210 -14.49 0.45 -31.87
C HIS A 210 -15.04 1.67 -31.10
N GLY A 211 -14.21 2.33 -30.28
CA GLY A 211 -14.61 3.53 -29.52
C GLY A 211 -15.48 3.26 -28.30
N THR A 212 -15.80 2.00 -28.00
CA THR A 212 -16.50 1.60 -26.77
C THR A 212 -15.54 1.44 -25.60
N VAL A 213 -15.98 1.61 -24.36
CA VAL A 213 -15.10 1.39 -23.19
C VAL A 213 -14.71 -0.08 -23.09
N LYS A 214 -13.40 -0.39 -23.10
CA LYS A 214 -12.89 -1.73 -22.78
C LYS A 214 -12.96 -1.91 -21.26
N LEU A 215 -13.53 -3.03 -20.81
CA LEU A 215 -13.52 -3.43 -19.40
C LEU A 215 -12.08 -3.40 -18.87
N SER A 216 -11.85 -2.60 -17.83
CA SER A 216 -10.55 -2.54 -17.16
C SER A 216 -10.30 -3.82 -16.38
N SER A 217 -9.04 -4.26 -16.38
CA SER A 217 -8.60 -5.34 -15.49
C SER A 217 -8.88 -4.92 -14.04
N ARG A 218 -9.45 -5.83 -13.26
CA ARG A 218 -9.67 -5.68 -11.83
C ARG A 218 -8.95 -6.80 -11.10
N TRP A 219 -8.38 -6.48 -9.96
CA TRP A 219 -7.73 -7.43 -9.08
C TRP A 219 -8.01 -7.07 -7.62
N SER A 220 -7.78 -8.04 -6.75
CA SER A 220 -7.69 -7.90 -5.31
C SER A 220 -6.31 -8.44 -4.92
N LEU A 221 -5.42 -7.68 -4.32
CA LEU A 221 -4.13 -8.19 -3.88
C LEU A 221 -3.62 -7.41 -2.69
N PHE A 222 -2.78 -8.05 -1.88
CA PHE A 222 -1.85 -7.28 -1.06
C PHE A 222 -0.50 -7.24 -1.73
N PHE A 223 0.24 -6.15 -1.52
CA PHE A 223 1.62 -6.08 -1.94
C PHE A 223 2.56 -5.73 -0.79
N LEU A 224 3.66 -6.47 -0.70
CA LEU A 224 4.69 -6.25 0.30
C LEU A 224 5.94 -5.70 -0.39
N SER A 225 6.41 -4.57 0.14
CA SER A 225 7.48 -3.78 -0.45
C SER A 225 8.62 -3.55 0.54
N ALA A 226 9.81 -3.25 0.04
CA ALA A 226 10.94 -2.82 0.86
C ALA A 226 11.78 -1.74 0.18
N GLY A 227 12.42 -0.89 0.99
CA GLY A 227 13.26 0.21 0.53
C GLY A 227 13.98 0.93 1.66
N GLU A 228 14.90 1.81 1.29
CA GLU A 228 15.63 2.65 2.26
C GLU A 228 14.83 3.89 2.68
N GLU A 229 14.04 4.43 1.75
CA GLU A 229 13.19 5.61 1.95
C GLU A 229 11.70 5.27 1.78
N SER A 230 10.82 6.09 2.34
CA SER A 230 9.36 5.94 2.15
C SER A 230 8.94 6.29 0.73
N LEU A 231 7.74 5.85 0.34
CA LEU A 231 7.11 6.29 -0.91
C LEU A 231 7.04 7.83 -1.00
N MET A 232 6.74 8.47 0.11
CA MET A 232 6.59 9.93 0.21
C MET A 232 7.92 10.65 0.01
N SER A 233 9.01 10.12 0.58
CA SER A 233 10.36 10.62 0.34
C SER A 233 10.75 10.48 -1.13
N LEU A 234 10.50 9.32 -1.71
CA LEU A 234 10.81 9.04 -3.11
C LEU A 234 10.08 10.03 -4.04
N MET A 235 8.77 10.22 -3.86
CA MET A 235 7.98 11.18 -4.65
C MET A 235 8.49 12.62 -4.49
N SER A 236 8.88 13.01 -3.27
CA SER A 236 9.41 14.34 -2.99
C SER A 236 10.71 14.63 -3.76
N ARG A 237 11.54 13.62 -4.05
CA ARG A 237 12.74 13.76 -4.89
C ARG A 237 12.43 14.24 -6.30
N ALA A 238 11.23 13.96 -6.81
CA ALA A 238 10.75 14.45 -8.11
C ALA A 238 9.93 15.75 -8.02
N GLY A 239 9.88 16.40 -6.86
CA GLY A 239 9.08 17.60 -6.64
C GLY A 239 7.57 17.36 -6.63
N GLN A 240 7.13 16.10 -6.52
CA GLN A 240 5.72 15.77 -6.41
C GLN A 240 5.24 16.03 -4.98
N LYS A 241 4.05 16.65 -4.86
CA LYS A 241 3.43 16.84 -3.55
C LYS A 241 2.89 15.49 -3.04
N PRO A 242 3.36 15.00 -1.90
CA PRO A 242 2.84 13.78 -1.32
C PRO A 242 1.39 13.96 -0.88
N ASN A 243 0.53 12.96 -1.10
CA ASN A 243 -0.85 12.95 -0.61
C ASN A 243 -1.02 11.87 0.46
N ALA A 244 -1.57 12.22 1.62
CA ALA A 244 -1.86 11.28 2.71
C ALA A 244 -2.67 10.06 2.23
N GLY A 245 -3.55 10.23 1.24
CA GLY A 245 -4.29 9.14 0.63
C GLY A 245 -3.42 8.07 -0.06
N GLN A 246 -2.25 8.43 -0.56
CA GLN A 246 -1.30 7.48 -1.17
C GLN A 246 -0.49 6.74 -0.10
N GLU A 247 -0.12 7.42 0.99
CA GLU A 247 0.60 6.83 2.12
C GLU A 247 -0.23 5.75 2.84
N ILE A 248 -1.54 5.98 3.04
CA ILE A 248 -2.46 5.02 3.65
C ILE A 248 -2.60 3.72 2.82
N ARG A 249 -2.38 3.82 1.50
CA ARG A 249 -2.45 2.68 0.57
C ARG A 249 -1.21 1.80 0.63
N LEU A 250 -0.07 2.35 1.05
CA LEU A 250 1.18 1.64 1.27
C LEU A 250 1.71 1.97 2.67
N ALA A 251 1.28 1.21 3.66
CA ALA A 251 1.63 1.48 5.05
C ALA A 251 3.14 1.26 5.29
N ASP A 252 3.86 2.34 5.56
CA ASP A 252 5.30 2.34 5.86
C ASP A 252 5.56 1.85 7.29
N ILE A 253 6.27 0.72 7.41
CA ILE A 253 6.64 0.08 8.67
C ILE A 253 8.16 0.18 8.83
N GLU A 254 8.63 0.71 9.96
CA GLU A 254 10.06 0.72 10.28
C GLU A 254 10.59 -0.71 10.39
N ALA A 255 11.61 -1.01 9.59
CA ALA A 255 12.22 -2.33 9.50
C ALA A 255 12.97 -2.69 10.77
N ASP A 256 13.59 -1.73 11.46
CA ASP A 256 14.20 -2.00 12.76
C ASP A 256 13.12 -2.36 13.79
N ALA A 257 13.34 -3.49 14.48
CA ALA A 257 12.48 -3.96 15.54
C ALA A 257 12.69 -3.23 16.88
N GLY A 258 13.69 -2.35 16.96
CA GLY A 258 14.06 -1.59 18.16
C GLY A 258 15.05 -2.32 19.07
N PHE A 259 15.71 -3.37 18.56
CA PHE A 259 16.65 -4.19 19.31
C PHE A 259 18.09 -4.11 18.78
N HIS A 260 18.37 -3.14 17.89
CA HIS A 260 19.67 -2.97 17.22
C HIS A 260 20.12 -4.20 16.42
N MET A 261 19.16 -5.00 15.97
CA MET A 261 19.37 -6.22 15.19
C MET A 261 18.59 -6.18 13.87
N GLY A 262 18.22 -4.98 13.39
CA GLY A 262 17.36 -4.83 12.22
C GLY A 262 15.97 -5.41 12.47
N ILE A 263 15.46 -6.21 11.53
CA ILE A 263 14.13 -6.84 11.64
C ILE A 263 13.96 -7.88 12.77
N PHE A 264 15.03 -8.21 13.51
CA PHE A 264 14.99 -9.26 14.51
C PHE A 264 14.83 -8.72 15.94
N GLU A 265 13.94 -9.32 16.71
CA GLU A 265 13.90 -9.24 18.18
C GLU A 265 14.60 -10.43 18.85
N LYS A 266 14.63 -11.58 18.18
CA LYS A 266 15.23 -12.82 18.64
C LYS A 266 16.05 -13.46 17.54
N ILE A 267 17.30 -13.78 17.84
CA ILE A 267 18.19 -14.50 16.92
C ILE A 267 18.15 -16.02 17.09
N HIS A 268 17.38 -16.53 18.07
CA HIS A 268 17.36 -17.94 18.46
C HIS A 268 18.78 -18.45 18.74
N ASN A 269 19.06 -19.73 18.49
CA ASN A 269 20.39 -20.34 18.68
C ASN A 269 21.38 -19.99 17.54
N GLN A 270 21.22 -18.84 16.88
CA GLN A 270 22.15 -18.35 15.86
C GLN A 270 23.25 -17.51 16.49
N LEU A 271 24.39 -17.39 15.81
CA LEU A 271 25.56 -16.67 16.32
C LEU A 271 25.39 -15.15 16.30
N SER A 272 24.61 -14.64 15.34
CA SER A 272 24.37 -13.21 15.13
C SER A 272 23.14 -12.96 14.24
N PRO A 273 22.61 -11.73 14.21
CA PRO A 273 21.58 -11.30 13.25
C PRO A 273 21.93 -11.62 11.79
N ALA A 274 23.20 -11.44 11.41
CA ALA A 274 23.67 -11.73 10.06
C ALA A 274 23.60 -13.25 9.74
N THR A 275 24.01 -14.10 10.68
CA THR A 275 23.89 -15.56 10.50
C THR A 275 22.43 -16.01 10.44
N MET A 276 21.54 -15.41 11.24
CA MET A 276 20.11 -15.69 11.16
C MET A 276 19.53 -15.31 9.79
N ALA A 277 19.89 -14.14 9.26
CA ALA A 277 19.45 -13.71 7.94
C ALA A 277 19.94 -14.66 6.82
N LEU A 278 21.18 -15.16 6.93
CA LEU A 278 21.72 -16.16 6.00
C LEU A 278 20.99 -17.49 6.10
N SER A 279 20.73 -18.00 7.30
CA SER A 279 19.96 -19.24 7.50
C SER A 279 18.55 -19.12 6.94
N LEU A 280 17.84 -18.02 7.20
CA LEU A 280 16.51 -17.78 6.63
C LEU A 280 16.54 -17.72 5.09
N LYS A 281 17.58 -17.11 4.50
CA LYS A 281 17.77 -17.10 3.04
C LYS A 281 18.03 -18.51 2.48
N GLU A 282 18.84 -19.31 3.17
CA GLU A 282 19.11 -20.70 2.78
C GLU A 282 17.83 -21.54 2.87
N TYR A 283 17.15 -21.54 4.01
CA TYR A 283 15.93 -22.31 4.21
C TYR A 283 14.82 -21.89 3.25
N SER A 284 14.60 -20.59 3.03
CA SER A 284 13.59 -20.11 2.06
C SER A 284 13.92 -20.45 0.62
N SER A 285 15.20 -20.71 0.28
CA SER A 285 15.61 -21.19 -1.04
C SER A 285 15.45 -22.72 -1.19
N LYS A 286 15.34 -23.46 -0.08
CA LYS A 286 15.23 -24.93 -0.06
C LYS A 286 13.79 -25.40 0.15
N TYR A 287 13.06 -24.70 1.02
CA TYR A 287 11.71 -25.04 1.47
C TYR A 287 10.76 -23.89 1.13
N TYR A 288 9.88 -24.11 0.16
CA TYR A 288 8.95 -23.09 -0.30
C TYR A 288 7.68 -23.68 -0.93
N GLY A 289 6.60 -22.90 -0.96
CA GLY A 289 5.33 -23.18 -1.64
C GLY A 289 4.40 -24.18 -0.97
N ALA A 290 4.94 -25.16 -0.23
CA ALA A 290 4.14 -26.21 0.41
C ALA A 290 3.08 -25.63 1.37
N VAL A 291 3.48 -24.63 2.17
CA VAL A 291 2.61 -23.97 3.15
C VAL A 291 1.49 -23.17 2.49
N GLY A 292 1.77 -22.42 1.43
CA GLY A 292 0.75 -21.66 0.69
C GLY A 292 -0.27 -22.57 0.01
N MET A 293 0.16 -23.73 -0.51
CA MET A 293 -0.77 -24.70 -1.09
C MET A 293 -1.67 -25.35 -0.05
N ALA A 294 -1.10 -25.76 1.10
CA ALA A 294 -1.88 -26.30 2.21
C ALA A 294 -2.86 -25.26 2.79
N TRP A 295 -2.42 -24.00 2.89
CA TRP A 295 -3.26 -22.86 3.27
C TRP A 295 -4.48 -22.72 2.38
N LEU A 296 -4.29 -22.63 1.05
CA LEU A 296 -5.41 -22.49 0.11
C LEU A 296 -6.41 -23.65 0.19
N GLN A 297 -5.92 -24.89 0.30
CA GLN A 297 -6.78 -26.06 0.46
C GLN A 297 -7.67 -25.95 1.70
N LYS A 298 -7.10 -25.50 2.84
CA LYS A 298 -7.84 -25.32 4.08
C LYS A 298 -8.83 -24.16 3.99
N VAL A 299 -8.46 -23.02 3.41
CA VAL A 299 -9.34 -21.85 3.24
C VAL A 299 -10.53 -22.20 2.34
N VAL A 300 -10.29 -22.83 1.18
CA VAL A 300 -11.35 -23.25 0.25
C VAL A 300 -12.30 -24.24 0.90
N ALA A 301 -11.79 -25.21 1.67
CA ALA A 301 -12.62 -26.20 2.35
C ALA A 301 -13.48 -25.62 3.50
N ASN A 302 -13.08 -24.49 4.09
CA ASN A 302 -13.67 -23.96 5.32
C ASN A 302 -14.22 -22.52 5.16
N GLN A 303 -14.44 -22.04 3.93
CA GLN A 303 -14.78 -20.63 3.65
C GLN A 303 -15.94 -20.11 4.51
N GLN A 304 -17.01 -20.91 4.67
CA GLN A 304 -18.18 -20.52 5.46
C GLN A 304 -17.92 -20.49 6.96
N SER A 305 -17.15 -21.46 7.49
CA SER A 305 -16.90 -21.57 8.92
C SER A 305 -15.91 -20.51 9.43
N ILE A 306 -14.96 -20.08 8.59
CA ILE A 306 -13.98 -19.05 8.99
C ILE A 306 -14.48 -17.62 8.81
N ALA A 307 -15.57 -17.37 8.07
CA ALA A 307 -16.01 -16.01 7.74
C ALA A 307 -16.35 -15.17 9.00
N THR A 308 -17.09 -15.76 9.95
CA THR A 308 -17.43 -15.11 11.23
C THR A 308 -16.18 -14.89 12.07
N HIS A 309 -15.33 -15.92 12.20
CA HIS A 309 -14.07 -15.81 12.94
C HIS A 309 -13.16 -14.70 12.41
N ILE A 310 -13.08 -14.54 11.09
CA ILE A 310 -12.32 -13.46 10.46
C ILE A 310 -12.90 -12.10 10.80
N THR A 311 -14.22 -11.96 10.70
CA THR A 311 -14.91 -10.69 10.98
C THR A 311 -14.73 -10.27 12.44
N ASP A 312 -14.93 -11.22 13.36
CA ASP A 312 -14.79 -11.00 14.80
C ASP A 312 -13.34 -10.66 15.17
N GLY A 313 -12.37 -11.41 14.64
CA GLY A 313 -10.95 -11.15 14.88
C GLY A 313 -10.49 -9.80 14.34
N ILE A 314 -11.01 -9.37 13.19
CA ILE A 314 -10.74 -8.02 12.67
C ILE A 314 -11.30 -6.97 13.62
N GLN A 315 -12.54 -7.13 14.07
CA GLN A 315 -13.19 -6.19 14.98
C GLN A 315 -12.46 -6.11 16.33
N GLU A 316 -12.04 -7.24 16.89
CA GLU A 316 -11.29 -7.31 18.14
C GLU A 316 -9.95 -6.59 18.02
N PHE A 317 -9.16 -6.88 16.97
CA PHE A 317 -7.89 -6.21 16.74
C PHE A 317 -8.08 -4.70 16.59
N VAL A 318 -9.02 -4.27 15.75
CA VAL A 318 -9.29 -2.83 15.51
C VAL A 318 -9.69 -2.14 16.81
N SER A 319 -10.57 -2.75 17.60
CA SER A 319 -10.99 -2.20 18.90
C SER A 319 -9.85 -2.09 19.90
N SER A 320 -8.83 -2.96 19.79
CA SER A 320 -7.66 -2.93 20.67
C SER A 320 -6.64 -1.83 20.31
N VAL A 321 -6.65 -1.32 19.07
CA VAL A 321 -5.63 -0.37 18.58
C VAL A 321 -6.15 1.04 18.26
N ILE A 322 -7.46 1.18 18.01
CA ILE A 322 -8.08 2.45 17.65
C ILE A 322 -8.42 3.28 18.89
N LEU A 323 -8.04 4.57 18.85
CA LEU A 323 -8.44 5.57 19.85
C LEU A 323 -9.77 6.24 19.46
N PRO A 324 -10.55 6.78 20.42
CA PRO A 324 -11.86 7.38 20.18
C PRO A 324 -11.92 8.44 19.06
N ASP A 325 -10.85 9.22 18.88
CA ASP A 325 -10.76 10.31 17.89
C ASP A 325 -9.99 9.92 16.62
N SER A 326 -9.79 8.62 16.38
CA SER A 326 -9.04 8.16 15.19
C SER A 326 -9.79 8.51 13.91
N THR A 327 -9.07 9.07 12.93
CA THR A 327 -9.65 9.39 11.63
C THR A 327 -10.05 8.11 10.87
N GLY A 328 -11.03 8.22 9.97
CA GLY A 328 -11.44 7.08 9.13
C GLY A 328 -10.31 6.50 8.27
N GLN A 329 -9.25 7.27 8.04
CA GLN A 329 -8.01 6.83 7.39
C GLN A 329 -7.25 5.81 8.24
N ILE A 330 -7.02 6.12 9.53
CA ILE A 330 -6.34 5.25 10.48
C ILE A 330 -7.12 3.94 10.67
N ILE A 331 -8.45 4.03 10.73
CA ILE A 331 -9.33 2.86 10.85
C ILE A 331 -9.15 1.92 9.65
N ARG A 332 -9.08 2.44 8.42
CA ARG A 332 -8.86 1.61 7.21
C ARG A 332 -7.50 0.89 7.24
N VAL A 333 -6.44 1.57 7.70
CA VAL A 333 -5.13 0.92 7.84
C VAL A 333 -5.18 -0.15 8.92
N ALA A 334 -5.75 0.16 10.08
CA ALA A 334 -5.89 -0.79 11.19
C ALA A 334 -6.62 -2.07 10.76
N ARG A 335 -7.69 -1.97 9.96
CA ARG A 335 -8.40 -3.13 9.39
C ARG A 335 -7.50 -4.01 8.51
N ARG A 336 -6.62 -3.40 7.70
CA ARG A 336 -5.64 -4.15 6.89
C ARG A 336 -4.62 -4.89 7.77
N PHE A 337 -4.10 -4.23 8.82
CA PHE A 337 -3.24 -4.88 9.82
C PHE A 337 -3.98 -6.02 10.55
N ALA A 338 -5.25 -5.83 10.85
CA ALA A 338 -6.09 -6.83 11.48
C ALA A 338 -6.30 -8.07 10.60
N LEU A 339 -6.49 -7.90 9.29
CA LEU A 339 -6.55 -9.03 8.37
C LEU A 339 -5.24 -9.82 8.35
N VAL A 340 -4.09 -9.13 8.43
CA VAL A 340 -2.78 -9.78 8.55
C VAL A 340 -2.67 -10.58 9.85
N ALA A 341 -3.08 -10.00 10.98
CA ALA A 341 -3.12 -10.69 12.27
C ALA A 341 -3.95 -11.97 12.20
N VAL A 342 -5.20 -11.85 11.78
CA VAL A 342 -6.15 -12.96 11.68
C VAL A 342 -5.63 -14.05 10.73
N ALA A 343 -5.07 -13.68 9.58
CA ALA A 343 -4.55 -14.65 8.63
C ALA A 343 -3.41 -15.50 9.22
N GLY A 344 -2.51 -14.89 10.00
CA GLY A 344 -1.46 -15.63 10.69
C GLY A 344 -1.98 -16.48 11.86
N GLU A 345 -2.98 -16.03 12.60
CA GLU A 345 -3.63 -16.86 13.64
C GLU A 345 -4.32 -18.08 13.03
N VAL A 346 -5.11 -17.90 11.97
CA VAL A 346 -5.80 -19.02 11.27
C VAL A 346 -4.78 -19.99 10.66
N ALA A 347 -3.69 -19.49 10.06
CA ALA A 347 -2.62 -20.35 9.55
C ALA A 347 -1.95 -21.16 10.66
N SER A 348 -1.81 -20.57 11.86
CA SER A 348 -1.26 -21.23 13.04
C SER A 348 -2.22 -22.29 13.60
N GLN A 349 -3.52 -22.00 13.64
CA GLN A 349 -4.57 -22.97 14.02
C GLN A 349 -4.62 -24.17 13.07
N TYR A 350 -4.34 -23.98 11.77
CA TYR A 350 -4.19 -25.07 10.81
C TYR A 350 -2.86 -25.84 10.93
N GLY A 351 -1.99 -25.47 11.87
CA GLY A 351 -0.71 -26.12 12.12
C GLY A 351 0.37 -25.81 11.09
N LEU A 352 0.21 -24.75 10.29
CA LEU A 352 1.12 -24.43 9.18
C LEU A 352 2.38 -23.68 9.61
N THR A 353 2.29 -22.87 10.67
CA THR A 353 3.35 -21.94 11.09
C THR A 353 4.18 -22.46 12.27
N GLY A 354 3.56 -23.23 13.17
CA GLY A 354 4.15 -23.65 14.45
C GLY A 354 4.16 -22.56 15.53
N TRP A 355 3.49 -21.43 15.31
CA TRP A 355 3.41 -20.33 16.26
C TRP A 355 2.35 -20.57 17.33
N LYS A 356 2.50 -19.87 18.46
CA LYS A 356 1.53 -19.91 19.55
C LYS A 356 0.36 -18.98 19.26
N GLU A 357 -0.78 -19.26 19.89
CA GLU A 357 -1.95 -18.38 19.86
C GLU A 357 -1.58 -16.95 20.30
N GLY A 358 -2.04 -15.96 19.53
CA GLY A 358 -1.83 -14.54 19.78
C GLY A 358 -0.48 -14.01 19.29
N GLU A 359 0.41 -14.86 18.78
CA GLU A 359 1.74 -14.45 18.30
C GLU A 359 1.66 -13.62 17.00
N SER A 360 0.74 -13.96 16.09
CA SER A 360 0.52 -13.17 14.87
C SER A 360 -0.19 -11.86 15.18
N THR A 361 -1.20 -11.91 16.06
CA THR A 361 -1.90 -10.73 16.58
C THR A 361 -0.93 -9.74 17.22
N TYR A 362 -0.04 -10.22 18.09
CA TYR A 362 0.97 -9.37 18.73
C TYR A 362 1.99 -8.80 17.73
N ALA A 363 2.43 -9.58 16.75
CA ALA A 363 3.32 -9.10 15.70
C ALA A 363 2.68 -7.99 14.86
N ALA A 364 1.43 -8.18 14.43
CA ALA A 364 0.67 -7.18 13.71
C ALA A 364 0.43 -5.92 14.55
N TYR A 365 0.16 -6.06 15.85
CA TYR A 365 0.08 -4.94 16.78
C TYR A 365 1.39 -4.14 16.82
N LYS A 366 2.55 -4.80 16.95
CA LYS A 366 3.86 -4.13 16.99
C LYS A 366 4.17 -3.41 15.67
N CYS A 367 3.85 -4.02 14.53
CA CYS A 367 4.01 -3.38 13.22
C CYS A 367 3.02 -2.22 13.02
N TYR A 368 1.77 -2.34 13.48
CA TYR A 368 0.79 -1.26 13.47
C TYR A 368 1.25 -0.08 14.33
N ARG A 369 1.80 -0.34 15.52
CA ARG A 369 2.37 0.69 16.38
C ARG A 369 3.55 1.41 15.73
N ALA A 370 4.46 0.66 15.10
CA ALA A 370 5.58 1.25 14.37
C ALA A 370 5.09 2.13 13.19
N TRP A 371 4.08 1.66 12.46
CA TRP A 371 3.43 2.46 11.43
C TRP A 371 2.75 3.69 12.03
N LEU A 372 1.95 3.57 13.09
CA LEU A 372 1.20 4.66 13.70
C LEU A 372 2.12 5.70 14.35
N GLU A 373 3.26 5.30 14.91
CA GLU A 373 4.24 6.24 15.44
C GLU A 373 4.83 7.09 14.33
N HIS A 374 5.19 6.49 13.19
CA HIS A 374 5.67 7.24 12.03
C HIS A 374 4.55 8.04 11.38
N PHE A 375 3.42 7.40 11.07
CA PHE A 375 2.24 8.00 10.48
C PHE A 375 1.61 9.05 11.39
N GLY A 376 1.74 8.99 12.71
CA GLY A 376 1.21 9.96 13.69
C GLY A 376 2.21 11.11 13.95
N MET A 377 3.50 10.79 14.02
CA MET A 377 4.60 11.75 13.85
C MET A 377 4.66 12.31 12.42
N GLU A 378 3.81 11.86 11.49
CA GLU A 378 3.56 12.42 10.16
C GLU A 378 2.03 12.68 9.93
N GLY A 379 1.17 12.55 10.94
CA GLY A 379 -0.28 12.36 10.73
C GLY A 379 -1.05 13.66 10.75
N ASN A 380 -0.52 14.60 11.53
CA ASN A 380 -0.71 16.02 11.34
C ASN A 380 0.39 16.59 10.44
N ARG A 381 0.82 15.91 9.35
CA ARG A 381 1.83 16.51 8.43
C ARG A 381 1.22 17.60 7.57
N GLU A 382 -0.05 17.48 7.17
CA GLU A 382 -0.73 18.61 6.51
C GLU A 382 -0.82 19.79 7.49
N ASP A 383 -1.31 19.55 8.70
CA ASP A 383 -1.39 20.55 9.76
C ASP A 383 -0.01 21.12 10.13
N ARG A 384 1.03 20.30 10.32
CA ARG A 384 2.39 20.77 10.61
C ARG A 384 3.08 21.43 9.42
N ALA A 385 2.82 20.99 8.19
CA ALA A 385 3.31 21.69 7.00
C ALA A 385 2.65 23.06 6.89
N ILE A 386 1.35 23.17 7.23
CA ILE A 386 0.64 24.44 7.35
C ILE A 386 1.29 25.30 8.43
N LEU A 387 1.50 24.77 9.64
CA LEU A 387 2.13 25.50 10.75
C LEU A 387 3.57 25.93 10.40
N ALA A 388 4.37 25.05 9.83
CA ALA A 388 5.74 25.33 9.41
C ALA A 388 5.79 26.40 8.30
N GLN A 389 4.89 26.31 7.31
CA GLN A 389 4.79 27.32 6.24
C GLN A 389 4.40 28.69 6.78
N VAL A 390 3.43 28.73 7.70
CA VAL A 390 3.00 29.98 8.34
C VAL A 390 4.12 30.55 9.21
N ARG A 391 4.84 29.71 9.97
CA ARG A 391 6.00 30.13 10.76
C ARG A 391 7.12 30.69 9.88
N ALA A 392 7.49 29.99 8.82
CA ALA A 392 8.51 30.42 7.87
C ALA A 392 8.18 31.77 7.23
N PHE A 393 6.89 32.03 6.96
CA PHE A 393 6.43 33.34 6.49
C PHE A 393 6.72 34.44 7.52
N PHE A 394 6.39 34.23 8.80
CA PHE A 394 6.63 35.23 9.84
C PHE A 394 8.12 35.41 10.16
N GLU A 395 8.92 34.34 10.14
CA GLU A 395 10.38 34.41 10.28
C GLU A 395 11.02 35.25 9.17
N SER A 396 10.53 35.09 7.93
CA SER A 396 11.08 35.79 6.76
C SER A 396 10.57 37.22 6.60
N HIS A 397 9.35 37.52 7.09
CA HIS A 397 8.62 38.75 6.72
C HIS A 397 8.04 39.53 7.89
N GLY A 398 8.06 39.00 9.12
CA GLY A 398 7.44 39.59 10.30
C GLY A 398 7.99 40.97 10.68
N ALA A 399 9.24 41.28 10.32
CA ALA A 399 9.85 42.57 10.58
C ALA A 399 9.64 43.61 9.46
N SER A 400 9.48 43.17 8.20
CA SER A 400 9.62 44.04 7.02
C SER A 400 8.32 44.28 6.24
N ARG A 401 7.30 43.44 6.41
CA ARG A 401 6.05 43.51 5.62
C ARG A 401 4.81 43.90 6.44
N PHE A 402 4.97 44.29 7.70
CA PHE A 402 3.88 44.65 8.60
C PHE A 402 4.00 46.08 9.12
N ASP A 403 2.90 46.83 9.07
CA ASP A 403 2.83 48.23 9.48
C ASP A 403 2.17 48.40 10.86
N ASN A 404 2.49 49.44 11.61
CA ASN A 404 1.90 49.67 12.92
C ASN A 404 0.44 50.17 12.78
N VAL A 405 -0.53 49.51 13.45
CA VAL A 405 -1.95 49.88 13.37
C VAL A 405 -2.25 51.32 13.84
N ARG A 406 -1.46 51.87 14.78
CA ARG A 406 -1.66 53.22 15.36
C ARG A 406 -0.99 54.32 14.54
N THR A 407 0.10 54.02 13.85
CA THR A 407 0.88 54.94 13.01
C THR A 407 1.18 54.35 11.63
N PRO A 408 0.15 53.99 10.83
CA PRO A 408 0.37 53.38 9.54
C PRO A 408 0.85 54.39 8.50
N ASN A 409 1.55 53.91 7.47
CA ASN A 409 2.15 54.65 6.36
C ASN A 409 3.31 55.57 6.75
N ASN A 410 3.94 55.36 7.92
CA ASN A 410 5.11 56.14 8.35
C ASN A 410 6.42 55.62 7.75
N GLU A 411 6.45 54.35 7.32
CA GLU A 411 7.61 53.67 6.75
C GLU A 411 7.30 53.13 5.34
N ARG A 412 8.31 53.11 4.46
CA ARG A 412 8.17 52.58 3.09
C ARG A 412 8.18 51.05 3.12
N ILE A 413 7.01 50.45 3.32
CA ILE A 413 6.84 48.99 3.33
C ILE A 413 6.57 48.49 1.91
N GLN A 414 7.46 47.64 1.40
CA GLN A 414 7.24 46.94 0.12
C GLN A 414 6.38 45.69 0.33
N ASN A 415 5.46 45.42 -0.60
CA ASN A 415 4.59 44.23 -0.59
C ASN A 415 3.89 43.97 0.76
N ARG A 416 3.29 45.02 1.35
CA ARG A 416 2.67 44.95 2.69
C ARG A 416 1.77 43.73 2.87
N ALA A 417 2.11 42.89 3.85
CA ALA A 417 1.38 41.69 4.21
C ALA A 417 0.22 41.96 5.18
N GLY A 418 0.35 43.01 6.00
CA GLY A 418 -0.65 43.34 7.00
C GLY A 418 -0.22 44.42 7.98
N PHE A 419 -0.77 44.35 9.18
CA PHE A 419 -0.50 45.28 10.28
C PHE A 419 -0.09 44.54 11.55
N TYR A 420 0.49 45.24 12.51
CA TYR A 420 0.72 44.71 13.85
C TYR A 420 0.32 45.72 14.93
N SER A 421 -0.04 45.20 16.11
CA SER A 421 -0.12 45.97 17.35
C SER A 421 0.80 45.34 18.38
N THR A 422 1.35 46.15 19.28
CA THR A 422 2.10 45.65 20.42
C THR A 422 1.16 45.49 21.60
N ASP A 423 1.19 44.34 22.26
CA ASP A 423 0.45 44.11 23.50
C ASP A 423 1.15 44.73 24.72
N ASP A 424 0.53 44.60 25.90
CA ASP A 424 1.05 45.19 27.15
C ASP A 424 2.36 44.52 27.62
N ALA A 425 2.68 43.32 27.11
CA ALA A 425 3.90 42.59 27.41
C ALA A 425 5.03 42.85 26.38
N GLY A 426 4.76 43.65 25.34
CA GLY A 426 5.75 44.03 24.33
C GLY A 426 5.78 43.12 23.09
N PHE A 427 4.91 42.12 22.99
CA PHE A 427 4.85 41.20 21.85
C PHE A 427 4.02 41.77 20.70
N ARG A 428 4.44 41.44 19.47
CA ARG A 428 3.72 41.83 18.25
C ARG A 428 2.57 40.86 17.98
N ILE A 429 1.35 41.39 18.00
CA ILE A 429 0.15 40.72 17.50
C ILE A 429 0.03 41.05 16.00
N TYR A 430 0.20 40.04 15.15
CA TYR A 430 0.16 40.20 13.70
C TYR A 430 -1.27 40.11 13.15
N MET A 431 -1.58 40.97 12.18
CA MET A 431 -2.88 41.04 11.50
C MET A 431 -2.65 40.94 9.99
N VAL A 432 -2.83 39.74 9.42
CA VAL A 432 -2.56 39.46 8.00
C VAL A 432 -3.78 39.77 7.14
N LEU A 433 -3.58 40.47 6.02
CA LEU A 433 -4.66 40.76 5.06
C LEU A 433 -5.16 39.49 4.37
N THR A 434 -6.45 39.44 4.04
CA THR A 434 -7.08 38.21 3.52
C THR A 434 -6.48 37.68 2.23
N GLU A 435 -6.09 38.56 1.31
CA GLU A 435 -5.50 38.12 0.03
C GLU A 435 -4.08 37.59 0.20
N VAL A 436 -3.29 38.18 1.10
CA VAL A 436 -1.95 37.70 1.44
C VAL A 436 -2.04 36.36 2.16
N PHE A 437 -2.98 36.22 3.09
CA PHE A 437 -3.25 34.96 3.75
C PHE A 437 -3.56 33.84 2.75
N LYS A 438 -4.45 34.08 1.77
CA LYS A 438 -4.81 33.08 0.77
C LYS A 438 -3.70 32.77 -0.23
N LYS A 439 -2.97 33.78 -0.71
CA LYS A 439 -1.99 33.61 -1.79
C LYS A 439 -0.62 33.14 -1.31
N GLU A 440 -0.23 33.54 -0.10
CA GLU A 440 1.11 33.29 0.43
C GLU A 440 1.07 32.29 1.58
N LEU A 441 0.26 32.53 2.61
CA LEU A 441 0.22 31.62 3.78
C LEU A 441 -0.53 30.32 3.48
N CYS A 442 -1.56 30.34 2.62
CA CYS A 442 -2.30 29.15 2.20
C CYS A 442 -1.78 28.54 0.90
N GLN A 443 -0.60 28.95 0.40
CA GLN A 443 -0.12 28.48 -0.89
C GLN A 443 -0.06 26.95 -0.92
N GLY A 444 -0.83 26.33 -1.82
CA GLY A 444 -0.87 24.87 -1.96
C GLY A 444 -1.77 24.13 -0.97
N PHE A 445 -2.54 24.83 -0.13
CA PHE A 445 -3.51 24.28 0.80
C PHE A 445 -4.88 24.98 0.65
N GLU A 446 -5.95 24.33 1.09
CA GLU A 446 -7.29 24.95 1.07
C GLU A 446 -7.41 25.98 2.23
N PRO A 447 -7.82 27.24 1.98
CA PRO A 447 -7.78 28.29 3.00
C PRO A 447 -8.65 28.04 4.25
N ARG A 448 -9.77 27.32 4.15
CA ARG A 448 -10.60 26.97 5.31
C ARG A 448 -9.90 25.92 6.16
N THR A 449 -9.24 24.93 5.55
CA THR A 449 -8.39 23.96 6.25
C THR A 449 -7.29 24.69 7.03
N VAL A 450 -6.54 25.58 6.39
CA VAL A 450 -5.48 26.36 7.05
C VAL A 450 -6.02 27.17 8.23
N ALA A 451 -7.12 27.90 8.03
CA ALA A 451 -7.72 28.69 9.10
C ALA A 451 -8.17 27.82 10.28
N ARG A 452 -8.78 26.66 10.01
CA ARG A 452 -9.21 25.69 11.04
C ARG A 452 -8.02 25.16 11.84
N VAL A 453 -6.95 24.72 11.16
CA VAL A 453 -5.73 24.21 11.82
C VAL A 453 -5.13 25.26 12.75
N LEU A 454 -4.95 26.48 12.24
CA LEU A 454 -4.38 27.57 13.03
C LEU A 454 -5.28 27.98 14.20
N MET A 455 -6.61 27.85 14.09
CA MET A 455 -7.52 28.09 15.22
C MET A 455 -7.44 26.98 16.27
N ASN A 456 -7.37 25.72 15.85
CA ASN A 456 -7.26 24.57 16.76
C ASN A 456 -5.96 24.64 17.59
N GLU A 457 -4.85 25.01 16.97
CA GLU A 457 -3.55 25.22 17.63
C GLU A 457 -3.47 26.56 18.38
N GLY A 458 -4.50 27.41 18.28
CA GLY A 458 -4.57 28.72 18.91
C GLY A 458 -3.61 29.76 18.33
N TRP A 459 -3.06 29.52 17.13
CA TRP A 459 -2.24 30.48 16.37
C TRP A 459 -3.10 31.61 15.79
N LEU A 460 -4.38 31.34 15.48
CA LEU A 460 -5.36 32.35 15.10
C LEU A 460 -6.35 32.62 16.23
N LYS A 461 -6.59 33.90 16.51
CA LYS A 461 -7.61 34.35 17.45
C LYS A 461 -8.98 34.36 16.77
N PRO A 462 -9.99 33.60 17.23
CA PRO A 462 -11.36 33.73 16.73
C PRO A 462 -11.95 35.12 17.02
N ALA A 463 -12.83 35.58 16.14
CA ALA A 463 -13.71 36.71 16.42
C ALA A 463 -14.85 36.30 17.38
N THR A 464 -15.58 37.28 17.91
CA THR A 464 -16.68 37.05 18.86
C THR A 464 -17.83 36.22 18.29
N ASP A 465 -17.96 36.18 16.97
CA ASP A 465 -18.93 35.38 16.21
C ASP A 465 -18.37 33.98 15.81
N GLY A 466 -17.17 33.62 16.28
CA GLY A 466 -16.49 32.36 15.95
C GLY A 466 -15.80 32.37 14.59
N MET A 467 -15.87 33.46 13.82
CA MET A 467 -15.23 33.55 12.51
C MET A 467 -13.70 33.69 12.64
N PRO A 468 -12.92 33.18 11.66
CA PRO A 468 -11.46 33.27 11.68
C PRO A 468 -10.91 34.67 11.36
N THR A 469 -11.77 35.61 10.95
CA THR A 469 -11.36 36.94 10.48
C THR A 469 -11.96 38.06 11.32
N HIS A 470 -11.21 39.14 11.50
CA HIS A 470 -11.59 40.36 12.21
C HIS A 470 -11.69 41.55 11.27
N LYS A 471 -12.35 42.63 11.72
CA LYS A 471 -12.40 43.94 11.03
C LYS A 471 -11.96 45.08 11.95
N PRO A 472 -10.69 45.11 12.40
CA PRO A 472 -10.20 46.15 13.30
C PRO A 472 -10.18 47.51 12.60
N ARG A 473 -10.35 48.58 13.38
CA ARG A 473 -10.19 49.95 12.87
C ARG A 473 -8.71 50.31 12.79
N VAL A 474 -8.20 50.50 11.58
CA VAL A 474 -6.83 50.93 11.29
C VAL A 474 -6.85 52.40 10.90
N LYS A 475 -6.07 53.23 11.60
CA LYS A 475 -6.02 54.68 11.37
C LYS A 475 -5.62 54.96 9.92
N GLY A 476 -6.31 55.85 9.20
CA GLY A 476 -5.96 56.19 7.81
C GLY A 476 -6.17 55.10 6.75
N VAL A 477 -6.57 53.88 7.12
CA VAL A 477 -6.83 52.78 6.17
C VAL A 477 -8.29 52.31 6.20
N GLY A 478 -8.98 52.40 7.35
CA GLY A 478 -10.38 51.99 7.51
C GLY A 478 -10.51 50.70 8.32
N THR A 479 -11.39 49.80 7.90
CA THR A 479 -11.70 48.53 8.61
C THR A 479 -11.40 47.30 7.74
N PRO A 480 -10.10 47.04 7.45
CA PRO A 480 -9.73 45.90 6.61
C PRO A 480 -10.11 44.58 7.27
N ARG A 481 -10.47 43.58 6.45
CA ARG A 481 -10.65 42.21 6.94
C ARG A 481 -9.29 41.55 7.08
N VAL A 482 -8.99 40.99 8.26
CA VAL A 482 -7.68 40.43 8.60
C VAL A 482 -7.80 39.14 9.40
N TYR A 483 -6.77 38.32 9.34
CA TYR A 483 -6.54 37.18 10.25
C TYR A 483 -5.63 37.64 11.38
N VAL A 484 -6.06 37.48 12.64
CA VAL A 484 -5.31 37.95 13.81
C VAL A 484 -4.57 36.78 14.43
N PHE A 485 -3.25 36.86 14.44
CA PHE A 485 -2.36 35.85 14.99
C PHE A 485 -2.01 36.13 16.45
N THR A 486 -1.79 35.07 17.21
CA THR A 486 -1.35 35.12 18.60
C THR A 486 0.17 35.01 18.70
N ASP A 487 0.71 35.21 19.89
CA ASP A 487 2.11 34.99 20.27
C ASP A 487 2.53 33.51 20.17
N LYS A 488 1.57 32.58 20.25
CA LYS A 488 1.80 31.13 20.10
C LYS A 488 2.45 30.72 18.79
N ILE A 489 2.45 31.56 17.76
CA ILE A 489 3.18 31.30 16.52
C ILE A 489 4.68 31.09 16.75
N TRP A 490 5.23 31.68 17.82
CA TRP A 490 6.65 31.60 18.21
C TRP A 490 6.92 30.55 19.29
N GLY A 491 5.89 29.98 19.92
CA GLY A 491 6.02 28.97 20.97
C GLY A 491 6.08 27.53 20.43
N GLY A 492 6.81 26.65 21.14
CA GLY A 492 6.88 25.21 20.90
C GLY A 492 8.30 24.71 20.58
N GLU A 493 9.03 24.28 21.61
CA GLU A 493 9.83 23.03 21.56
C GLU A 493 8.92 21.87 21.99
#